data_AF-W2U1W7-F1
#
_entry.id   AF-W2U1W7-F1
#
_cell.length_a   1.000
_cell.length_b   1.000
_cell.length_c   1.000
_cell.angle_alpha   90.00
_cell.angle_beta   90.00
_cell.angle_gamma   90.00
#
_symmetry.space_group_name_H-M   'P 1'
#
loop_
_entity.id
_entity.type
_entity.pdbx_description
1 polymer ?
#
loop_
_entity_poly.entity_id
_entity_poly.type
_entity_poly.pdbx_seq_one_letter_code
_entity_poly.pdbx_strand_id
1 'polypeptide(L)'
;MEKTLTVEERLARIEEVLEKSGLGLLAQVGAGETLAENLGLLMEPQVLRLFSHGANVLDILSRIEPATIGMMASALQRGLGETFTPEVMRDPPRVGLAGILKQLSDPEVQKALGVLFLLLKALGKAFGHLNEDMKALEALMAKMMPKK
;
A
#
# COMPACT_ATOMS: atom_id res chain seq x y z
N MET A 1 -4.69 30.13 41.36
CA MET A 1 -4.32 29.04 42.29
C MET A 1 -4.68 27.74 41.63
N GLU A 2 -3.70 26.98 41.17
CA GLU A 2 -3.90 25.63 40.64
C GLU A 2 -4.43 24.77 41.80
N LYS A 3 -5.66 24.27 41.70
CA LYS A 3 -6.20 23.36 42.72
C LYS A 3 -5.39 22.07 42.61
N THR A 4 -4.44 21.89 43.52
CA THR A 4 -3.73 20.63 43.67
C THR A 4 -4.75 19.57 44.09
N LEU A 5 -5.33 18.87 43.11
CA LEU A 5 -6.18 17.72 43.38
C LEU A 5 -5.43 16.78 44.31
N THR A 6 -6.08 16.40 45.40
CA THR A 6 -5.51 15.43 46.33
C THR A 6 -5.32 14.09 45.61
N VAL A 7 -4.41 13.26 46.10
CA VAL A 7 -4.11 11.97 45.47
C VAL A 7 -5.38 11.12 45.33
N GLU A 8 -6.27 11.19 46.33
CA GLU A 8 -7.55 10.49 46.35
C GLU A 8 -8.53 11.01 45.28
N GLU A 9 -8.65 12.34 45.13
CA GLU A 9 -9.48 12.93 44.07
C GLU A 9 -8.97 12.60 42.67
N ARG A 10 -7.65 12.50 42.49
CA ARG A 10 -7.04 12.07 41.22
C ARG A 10 -7.31 10.60 40.92
N LEU A 11 -7.19 9.73 41.93
CA LEU A 11 -7.45 8.29 41.79
C LEU A 11 -8.91 8.02 41.47
N ALA A 12 -9.84 8.64 42.19
CA ALA A 12 -11.28 8.51 41.94
C ALA A 12 -11.65 8.95 40.52
N ARG A 13 -11.01 10.02 40.01
CA ARG A 13 -11.25 10.50 38.65
C ARG A 13 -10.68 9.56 37.59
N ILE A 14 -9.53 8.94 37.84
CA ILE A 14 -8.92 7.96 36.93
C ILE A 14 -9.78 6.68 36.89
N GLU A 15 -10.26 6.23 38.02
CA GLU A 15 -11.15 5.07 38.15
C GLU A 15 -12.47 5.30 37.41
N GLU A 16 -13.09 6.48 37.59
CA GLU A 16 -14.32 6.86 36.87
C GLU A 16 -14.13 6.90 35.34
N VAL A 17 -12.98 7.42 34.87
CA VAL A 17 -12.66 7.45 33.43
C VAL A 17 -12.43 6.04 32.90
N LEU A 18 -11.73 5.17 33.64
CA LEU A 18 -11.48 3.78 33.28
C LEU A 18 -12.76 2.94 33.23
N GLU A 19 -13.71 3.20 34.14
CA GLU A 19 -15.00 2.54 34.20
C GLU A 19 -15.90 2.98 33.04
N LYS A 20 -15.99 4.29 32.76
CA LYS A 20 -16.78 4.84 31.65
C LYS A 20 -16.24 4.50 30.26
N SER A 21 -14.94 4.30 30.12
CA SER A 21 -14.30 3.97 28.83
C SER A 21 -14.30 2.48 28.52
N GLY A 22 -14.85 1.63 29.42
CA GLY A 22 -14.87 0.17 29.24
C GLY A 22 -13.49 -0.49 29.39
N LEU A 23 -12.44 0.28 29.68
CA LEU A 23 -11.09 -0.21 29.92
C LEU A 23 -11.01 -1.06 31.20
N GLY A 24 -11.82 -0.75 32.21
CA GLY A 24 -11.96 -1.59 33.41
C GLY A 24 -12.49 -2.99 33.11
N LEU A 25 -13.41 -3.12 32.15
CA LEU A 25 -13.94 -4.43 31.71
C LEU A 25 -12.89 -5.20 30.88
N LEU A 26 -12.12 -4.49 30.05
CA LEU A 26 -11.03 -5.08 29.26
C LEU A 26 -9.86 -5.56 30.15
N ALA A 27 -9.57 -4.85 31.23
CA ALA A 27 -8.59 -5.27 32.23
C ALA A 27 -9.04 -6.53 32.99
N GLN A 28 -10.34 -6.62 33.34
CA GLN A 28 -10.89 -7.81 34.02
C GLN A 28 -10.91 -9.07 33.13
N VAL A 29 -10.99 -8.92 31.81
CA VAL A 29 -11.00 -10.05 30.84
C VAL A 29 -9.58 -10.49 30.46
N GLY A 30 -8.52 -9.90 31.05
CA GLY A 30 -7.13 -10.13 30.65
C GLY A 30 -6.79 -9.56 29.26
N ALA A 31 -7.76 -8.91 28.61
CA ALA A 31 -7.58 -8.28 27.31
C ALA A 31 -6.68 -7.04 27.39
N GLY A 32 -6.47 -6.47 28.58
CA GLY A 32 -5.55 -5.34 28.79
C GLY A 32 -4.09 -5.69 28.46
N GLU A 33 -3.62 -6.89 28.82
CA GLU A 33 -2.27 -7.36 28.50
C GLU A 33 -2.15 -7.67 27.01
N THR A 34 -3.12 -8.36 26.43
CA THR A 34 -3.13 -8.68 24.99
C THR A 34 -3.31 -7.44 24.11
N LEU A 35 -4.08 -6.43 24.55
CA LEU A 35 -4.18 -5.13 23.88
C LEU A 35 -2.90 -4.33 24.02
N ALA A 36 -2.25 -4.33 25.19
CA ALA A 36 -0.97 -3.65 25.38
C ALA A 36 0.14 -4.30 24.54
N GLU A 37 0.15 -5.63 24.44
CA GLU A 37 1.07 -6.41 23.61
C GLU A 37 0.81 -6.15 22.11
N ASN A 38 -0.46 -6.17 21.68
CA ASN A 38 -0.84 -5.87 20.30
C ASN A 38 -0.64 -4.39 19.92
N LEU A 39 -0.90 -3.44 20.83
CA LEU A 39 -0.60 -2.02 20.63
C LEU A 39 0.92 -1.78 20.63
N GLY A 40 1.68 -2.54 21.42
CA GLY A 40 3.14 -2.58 21.39
C GLY A 40 3.67 -3.06 20.04
N LEU A 41 3.06 -4.10 19.47
CA LEU A 41 3.33 -4.61 18.12
C LEU A 41 2.90 -3.62 17.03
N LEU A 42 1.85 -2.83 17.24
CA LEU A 42 1.45 -1.76 16.30
C LEU A 42 2.35 -0.51 16.40
N MET A 43 2.95 -0.27 17.58
CA MET A 43 3.93 0.78 17.83
C MET A 43 5.37 0.34 17.48
N GLU A 44 5.57 -0.89 17.04
CA GLU A 44 6.88 -1.37 16.64
C GLU A 44 7.39 -0.55 15.44
N PRO A 45 8.69 -0.16 15.43
CA PRO A 45 9.25 0.70 14.39
C PRO A 45 9.11 0.13 12.97
N GLN A 46 8.90 -1.18 12.84
CA GLN A 46 8.69 -1.86 11.56
C GLN A 46 7.25 -1.70 11.07
N VAL A 47 6.26 -1.84 11.97
CA VAL A 47 4.84 -1.63 11.66
C VAL A 47 4.55 -0.15 11.40
N LEU A 48 5.12 0.77 12.18
CA LEU A 48 5.03 2.20 11.90
C LEU A 48 5.69 2.60 10.57
N ARG A 49 6.81 1.95 10.20
CA ARG A 49 7.41 2.12 8.88
C ARG A 49 6.50 1.56 7.78
N LEU A 50 5.87 0.41 8.00
CA LEU A 50 4.89 -0.15 7.09
C LEU A 50 3.66 0.75 6.93
N PHE A 51 3.19 1.39 8.00
CA PHE A 51 2.11 2.38 7.97
C PHE A 51 2.52 3.65 7.25
N SER A 52 3.73 4.17 7.45
CA SER A 52 4.22 5.36 6.73
C SER A 52 4.45 5.10 5.23
N HIS A 53 4.92 3.90 4.87
CA HIS A 53 5.04 3.49 3.46
C HIS A 53 3.67 3.13 2.88
N GLY A 54 2.80 2.53 3.69
CA GLY A 54 1.40 2.26 3.38
C GLY A 54 0.59 3.52 3.18
N ALA A 55 0.90 4.61 3.88
CA ALA A 55 0.30 5.93 3.68
C ALA A 55 0.69 6.51 2.33
N ASN A 56 1.92 6.32 1.85
CA ASN A 56 2.31 6.72 0.50
C ASN A 56 1.61 5.88 -0.58
N VAL A 57 1.45 4.57 -0.35
CA VAL A 57 0.67 3.70 -1.24
C VAL A 57 -0.81 4.08 -1.20
N LEU A 58 -1.37 4.36 -0.03
CA LEU A 58 -2.74 4.83 0.15
C LEU A 58 -2.95 6.22 -0.44
N ASP A 59 -1.95 7.10 -0.46
CA ASP A 59 -2.03 8.42 -1.12
C ASP A 59 -1.95 8.31 -2.65
N ILE A 60 -1.23 7.31 -3.16
CA ILE A 60 -1.25 6.98 -4.59
C ILE A 60 -2.61 6.35 -4.97
N LEU A 61 -3.14 5.48 -4.12
CA LEU A 61 -4.43 4.82 -4.32
C LEU A 61 -5.62 5.75 -4.07
N SER A 62 -5.52 6.75 -3.20
CA SER A 62 -6.57 7.75 -2.95
C SER A 62 -6.75 8.71 -4.12
N ARG A 63 -5.71 8.88 -4.96
CA ARG A 63 -5.77 9.59 -6.24
C ARG A 63 -6.50 8.79 -7.32
N ILE A 64 -6.74 7.50 -7.10
CA ILE A 64 -7.55 6.65 -7.95
C ILE A 64 -8.94 6.55 -7.30
N GLU A 65 -9.98 6.98 -8.01
CA GLU A 65 -11.33 6.92 -7.49
C GLU A 65 -11.69 5.44 -7.15
N PRO A 66 -12.17 5.12 -5.94
CA PRO A 66 -12.46 3.73 -5.54
C PRO A 66 -13.42 3.01 -6.50
N ALA A 67 -14.34 3.75 -7.11
CA ALA A 67 -15.23 3.26 -8.15
C ALA A 67 -14.48 2.78 -9.41
N THR A 68 -13.39 3.46 -9.79
CA THR A 68 -12.52 3.06 -10.91
C THR A 68 -11.85 1.72 -10.65
N ILE A 69 -11.40 1.45 -9.42
CA ILE A 69 -10.82 0.17 -9.03
C ILE A 69 -11.83 -0.97 -9.22
N GLY A 70 -13.07 -0.77 -8.76
CA GLY A 70 -14.16 -1.73 -8.93
C GLY A 70 -14.48 -2.00 -10.40
N MET A 71 -14.59 -0.94 -11.20
CA MET A 71 -14.85 -1.06 -12.65
C MET A 71 -13.72 -1.81 -13.38
N MET A 72 -12.46 -1.52 -13.05
CA MET A 72 -11.30 -2.21 -13.62
C MET A 72 -11.29 -3.69 -13.25
N ALA A 73 -11.55 -4.03 -11.98
CA ALA A 73 -11.63 -5.41 -11.52
C ALA A 73 -12.73 -6.19 -12.24
N SER A 74 -13.93 -5.61 -12.39
CA SER A 74 -15.04 -6.24 -13.12
C SER A 74 -14.78 -6.37 -14.62
N ALA A 75 -14.05 -5.43 -15.23
CA ALA A 75 -13.63 -5.53 -16.64
C ALA A 75 -12.58 -6.63 -16.83
N LEU A 76 -11.60 -6.75 -15.92
CA LEU A 76 -10.61 -7.82 -15.90
C LEU A 76 -11.26 -9.19 -15.75
N GLN A 77 -12.20 -9.36 -14.81
CA GLN A 77 -12.92 -10.61 -14.62
C GLN A 77 -13.69 -11.03 -15.88
N ARG A 78 -14.33 -10.09 -16.56
CA ARG A 78 -15.03 -10.36 -17.84
C ARG A 78 -14.06 -10.78 -18.94
N GLY A 79 -12.97 -10.03 -19.14
CA GLY A 79 -11.96 -10.37 -20.15
C GLY A 79 -11.30 -11.73 -19.90
N LEU A 80 -11.03 -12.08 -18.64
CA LEU A 80 -10.54 -13.41 -18.27
C LEU A 80 -11.56 -14.51 -18.58
N GLY A 81 -12.83 -14.29 -18.26
CA GLY A 81 -13.92 -15.24 -18.55
C GLY A 81 -14.14 -15.46 -20.04
N GLU A 82 -13.98 -14.43 -20.87
CA GLU A 82 -14.11 -14.50 -22.33
C GLU A 82 -12.89 -15.15 -23.00
N THR A 83 -11.69 -14.96 -22.43
CA THR A 83 -10.43 -15.50 -22.99
C THR A 83 -10.19 -16.95 -22.60
N PHE A 84 -10.49 -17.32 -21.35
CA PHE A 84 -10.19 -18.63 -20.77
C PHE A 84 -11.45 -19.48 -20.61
N THR A 85 -12.16 -19.69 -21.71
CA THR A 85 -13.33 -20.59 -21.70
C THR A 85 -12.91 -22.06 -21.54
N PRO A 86 -13.77 -22.93 -20.97
CA PRO A 86 -13.50 -24.36 -20.87
C PRO A 86 -13.16 -25.02 -22.21
N GLU A 87 -13.74 -24.52 -23.30
CA GLU A 87 -13.53 -24.99 -24.67
C GLU A 87 -12.11 -24.65 -25.15
N VAL A 88 -11.66 -23.40 -24.96
CA VAL A 88 -10.32 -22.95 -25.33
C VAL A 88 -9.25 -23.63 -24.48
N MET A 89 -9.53 -23.89 -23.20
CA MET A 89 -8.60 -24.62 -22.33
C MET A 89 -8.48 -26.11 -22.70
N ARG A 90 -9.55 -26.72 -23.23
CA ARG A 90 -9.53 -28.13 -23.67
C ARG A 90 -8.80 -28.32 -24.98
N ASP A 91 -8.86 -27.34 -25.89
CA ASP A 91 -8.11 -27.36 -27.15
C ASP A 91 -7.49 -25.98 -27.43
N PRO A 92 -6.35 -25.67 -26.77
CA PRO A 92 -5.72 -24.37 -26.90
C PRO A 92 -5.20 -24.16 -28.34
N PRO A 93 -5.41 -22.97 -28.93
CA PRO A 93 -5.04 -22.71 -30.30
C PRO A 93 -3.53 -22.87 -30.50
N ARG A 94 -3.15 -23.75 -31.43
CA ARG A 94 -1.74 -23.97 -31.78
C ARG A 94 -1.23 -22.78 -32.59
N VAL A 95 -0.33 -22.00 -31.99
CA VAL A 95 0.29 -20.85 -32.65
C VAL A 95 1.66 -21.23 -33.23
N GLY A 96 1.78 -21.14 -34.55
CA GLY A 96 3.08 -21.15 -35.24
C GLY A 96 3.67 -19.73 -35.36
N LEU A 97 4.87 -19.59 -35.92
CA LEU A 97 5.54 -18.29 -36.07
C LEU A 97 4.68 -17.24 -36.82
N ALA A 98 3.96 -17.66 -37.86
CA ALA A 98 3.01 -16.80 -38.57
C ALA A 98 1.78 -16.43 -37.71
N GLY A 99 1.36 -17.34 -36.83
CA GLY A 99 0.29 -17.11 -35.86
C GLY A 99 0.68 -16.07 -34.81
N ILE A 100 1.92 -16.09 -34.34
CA ILE A 100 2.46 -15.08 -33.41
C ILE A 100 2.48 -13.70 -34.06
N LEU A 101 2.96 -13.56 -35.30
CA LEU A 101 2.97 -12.28 -36.01
C LEU A 101 1.55 -11.75 -36.24
N LYS A 102 0.60 -12.64 -36.53
CA LYS A 102 -0.81 -12.30 -36.66
C LYS A 102 -1.40 -11.83 -35.32
N GLN A 103 -1.09 -12.51 -34.22
CA GLN A 103 -1.52 -12.12 -32.87
C GLN A 103 -0.91 -10.80 -32.43
N LEU A 104 0.36 -10.55 -32.74
CA LEU A 104 0.97 -9.24 -32.48
C LEU A 104 0.27 -8.14 -33.28
N SER A 105 -0.33 -8.45 -34.43
CA SER A 105 -1.11 -7.49 -35.23
C SER A 105 -2.58 -7.39 -34.79
N ASP A 106 -3.00 -8.20 -33.81
CA ASP A 106 -4.37 -8.19 -33.31
C ASP A 106 -4.70 -6.88 -32.57
N PRO A 107 -5.87 -6.26 -32.81
CA PRO A 107 -6.22 -4.98 -32.18
C PRO A 107 -6.25 -5.00 -30.64
N GLU A 108 -6.63 -6.11 -30.01
CA GLU A 108 -6.69 -6.22 -28.55
C GLU A 108 -5.29 -6.36 -27.96
N VAL A 109 -4.45 -7.19 -28.59
CA VAL A 109 -3.03 -7.33 -28.25
C VAL A 109 -2.29 -6.01 -28.43
N GLN A 110 -2.54 -5.28 -29.51
CA GLN A 110 -1.95 -3.95 -29.76
C GLN A 110 -2.32 -2.92 -28.68
N LYS A 111 -3.59 -2.89 -28.24
CA LYS A 111 -4.02 -2.03 -27.12
C LYS A 111 -3.28 -2.39 -25.83
N ALA A 112 -3.18 -3.68 -25.51
CA ALA A 112 -2.48 -4.15 -24.32
C ALA A 112 -0.97 -3.82 -24.37
N LEU A 113 -0.32 -4.03 -25.51
CA LEU A 113 1.07 -3.64 -25.74
C LEU A 113 1.27 -2.13 -25.61
N GLY A 114 0.34 -1.32 -26.12
CA GLY A 114 0.36 0.13 -25.95
C GLY A 114 0.35 0.55 -24.49
N VAL A 115 -0.53 -0.04 -23.68
CA VAL A 115 -0.58 0.19 -22.22
C VAL A 115 0.72 -0.27 -21.55
N LEU A 116 1.24 -1.44 -21.92
CA LEU A 116 2.53 -1.94 -21.42
C LEU A 116 3.67 -0.95 -21.71
N PHE A 117 3.75 -0.40 -22.92
CA PHE A 117 4.77 0.59 -23.26
C PHE A 117 4.61 1.90 -22.48
N LEU A 118 3.39 2.33 -22.19
CA LEU A 118 3.16 3.48 -21.31
C LEU A 118 3.67 3.21 -19.89
N LEU A 119 3.44 2.01 -19.36
CA LEU A 119 3.97 1.59 -18.06
C LEU A 119 5.50 1.56 -18.06
N LEU A 120 6.11 0.95 -19.08
CA LEU A 120 7.57 0.92 -19.23
C LEU A 120 8.16 2.33 -19.33
N LYS A 121 7.51 3.24 -20.04
CA LYS A 121 7.92 4.64 -20.15
C LYS A 121 7.80 5.38 -18.82
N ALA A 122 6.74 5.13 -18.06
CA ALA A 122 6.57 5.71 -16.72
C ALA A 122 7.66 5.20 -15.76
N LEU A 123 7.97 3.90 -15.79
CA LEU A 123 9.07 3.31 -15.02
C LEU A 123 10.41 3.94 -15.38
N GLY A 124 10.73 4.06 -16.68
CA GLY A 124 11.96 4.69 -17.12
C GLY A 124 12.11 6.13 -16.62
N LYS A 125 11.03 6.91 -16.62
CA LYS A 125 11.02 8.27 -16.05
C LYS A 125 11.24 8.27 -14.54
N ALA A 126 10.61 7.36 -13.80
CA ALA A 126 10.79 7.24 -12.36
C ALA A 126 12.23 6.91 -12.00
N PHE A 127 12.88 5.99 -12.73
CA PHE A 127 14.31 5.70 -12.56
C PHE A 127 15.19 6.92 -12.90
N GLY A 128 14.82 7.70 -13.91
CA GLY A 128 15.50 8.96 -14.24
C GLY A 128 15.51 9.93 -13.06
N HIS A 129 14.33 10.21 -12.49
CA HIS A 129 14.19 11.09 -11.32
C HIS A 129 14.95 10.57 -10.10
N LEU A 130 14.84 9.27 -9.81
CA LEU A 130 15.57 8.65 -8.70
C LEU A 130 17.09 8.81 -8.85
N ASN A 131 17.62 8.68 -10.07
CA ASN A 131 19.04 8.87 -10.33
C ASN A 131 19.48 10.34 -10.17
N GLU A 132 18.62 11.29 -10.54
CA GLU A 132 18.86 12.73 -10.31
C GLU A 132 18.90 13.06 -8.82
N ASP A 133 17.94 12.53 -8.05
CA ASP A 133 17.88 12.70 -6.59
C ASP A 133 19.10 12.10 -5.89
N MET A 134 19.55 10.92 -6.32
CA MET A 134 20.75 10.27 -5.80
C MET A 134 22.01 11.13 -6.07
N LYS A 135 22.16 11.70 -7.27
CA LYS A 135 23.27 12.60 -7.59
C LYS A 135 23.22 13.89 -6.77
N ALA A 136 22.03 14.44 -6.55
CA ALA A 136 21.86 15.63 -5.71
C ALA A 136 22.28 15.33 -4.25
N LEU A 137 21.91 14.16 -3.74
CA LEU A 137 22.32 13.70 -2.41
C LEU A 137 23.84 13.52 -2.31
N GLU A 138 24.47 12.88 -3.30
CA GLU A 138 25.92 12.72 -3.36
C GLU A 138 26.65 14.07 -3.40
N ALA A 139 26.16 15.02 -4.19
CA ALA A 139 26.74 16.36 -4.28
C ALA A 139 26.62 17.15 -2.96
N LEU A 140 25.52 16.98 -2.22
CA LEU A 140 25.34 17.56 -0.89
C LEU A 140 26.28 16.92 0.14
N MET A 141 26.41 15.59 0.12
CA MET A 141 27.34 14.86 1.00
C MET A 141 28.80 15.25 0.73
N ALA A 142 29.19 15.37 -0.54
CA ALA A 142 30.54 15.80 -0.93
C ALA A 142 30.86 17.23 -0.48
N LYS A 143 29.86 18.13 -0.42
CA LYS A 143 30.03 19.49 0.12
C LYS A 143 30.14 19.54 1.65
N MET A 144 29.59 18.56 2.35
CA MET A 144 29.63 18.49 3.82
C MET A 144 30.85 17.73 4.37
N MET A 145 31.61 17.03 3.53
CA MET A 145 32.88 16.43 3.95
C MET A 145 33.98 17.51 4.07
N PRO A 146 34.62 17.67 5.24
CA PRO A 146 35.72 18.61 5.40
C PRO A 146 36.90 18.15 4.54
N LYS A 147 37.44 19.07 3.72
CA LYS A 147 38.71 18.81 3.02
C LYS A 147 39.80 18.65 4.08
N LYS A 148 40.44 17.49 4.10
CA LYS A 148 41.68 17.25 4.85
C LYS A 148 42.80 18.15 4.34
#